data_AF-A0A5J4SAC0-F1
#
_entry.id   AF-A0A5J4SAC0-F1
#
_cell.length_a   1.000
_cell.length_b   1.000
_cell.length_c   1.000
_cell.angle_alpha   90.00
_cell.angle_beta   90.00
_cell.angle_gamma   90.00
#
_symmetry.space_group_name_H-M   'P 1'
#
loop_
_entity.id
_entity.type
_entity.pdbx_description
1 polymer ?
#
loop_
_entity_poly.entity_id
_entity_poly.type
_entity_poly.pdbx_seq_one_letter_code
_entity_poly.pdbx_strand_id
1 'polypeptide(L)'
;MDENIKNKVQSWLLEGASTSEGLRLIQEANAPSFVLRLIRSNPLANRQVMITYLCRLCGIETNDEVYTRSPAIIITRKSESFRGEFPFLNEPNCPAELETLASRKFAKYHGYVRLHKQLRDCTSLKECADVSRQLIDNYLENREIWEELNYYKVHHTLLGKHPIFKEFTRRKELLSLSVKELMHRKSKIENNIWRVKNEIKKNDKPHLDALRGERLLSYETELAEVNRLLG
;
A
#
# COMPACT_ATOMS: atom_id res chain seq x y z
N MET A 1 16.11 0.91 46.36
CA MET A 1 16.95 1.33 45.23
C MET A 1 17.42 2.74 45.53
N ASP A 2 18.67 3.07 45.26
CA ASP A 2 19.26 4.34 45.68
C ASP A 2 18.55 5.53 45.00
N GLU A 3 17.80 6.33 45.77
CA GLU A 3 17.15 7.57 45.28
C GLU A 3 18.19 8.53 44.66
N ASN A 4 19.44 8.41 45.10
CA ASN A 4 20.60 9.09 44.54
C ASN A 4 20.87 8.72 43.07
N ILE A 5 20.82 7.43 42.72
CA ILE A 5 21.04 6.97 41.33
C ILE A 5 19.91 7.46 40.43
N LYS A 6 18.67 7.44 40.92
CA LYS A 6 17.50 7.93 40.19
C LYS A 6 17.60 9.42 39.88
N ASN A 7 18.02 10.25 40.85
CA ASN A 7 18.23 11.69 40.63
C ASN A 7 19.35 11.96 39.62
N LYS A 8 20.45 11.21 39.68
CA LYS A 8 21.55 11.31 38.70
C LYS A 8 21.11 10.93 37.29
N VAL A 9 20.33 9.85 37.14
CA VAL A 9 19.77 9.44 35.84
C VAL A 9 18.83 10.50 35.29
N GLN A 10 18.02 11.16 36.11
CA GLN A 10 17.16 12.27 35.67
C GLN A 10 17.96 13.50 35.20
N SER A 11 19.00 13.92 35.93
CA SER A 11 19.88 15.02 35.49
C SER A 11 20.58 14.68 34.18
N TRP A 12 21.13 13.47 34.08
CA TRP A 12 21.79 12.97 32.88
C TRP A 12 20.87 12.96 31.65
N LEU A 13 19.60 12.57 31.82
CA LEU A 13 18.62 12.63 30.74
C LEU A 13 18.38 14.09 30.30
N LEU A 14 18.18 15.01 31.23
CA LEU A 14 17.98 16.44 30.95
C LEU A 14 19.17 17.09 30.23
N GLU A 15 20.39 16.65 30.55
CA GLU A 15 21.65 17.12 29.95
C GLU A 15 21.94 16.52 28.56
N GLY A 16 21.02 15.72 28.03
CA GLY A 16 21.11 15.17 26.68
C GLY A 16 21.72 13.77 26.60
N ALA A 17 21.72 13.03 27.71
CA ALA A 17 22.09 11.61 27.79
C ALA A 17 23.43 11.29 27.10
N SER A 18 24.51 11.89 27.60
CA SER A 18 25.88 11.66 27.10
C SER A 18 26.32 10.20 27.32
N THR A 19 27.06 9.62 26.38
CA THR A 19 27.43 8.18 26.44
C THR A 19 28.48 7.87 27.51
N SER A 20 29.38 8.82 27.78
CA SER A 20 30.41 8.69 28.82
C SER A 20 29.83 8.66 30.22
N GLU A 21 28.84 9.53 30.48
CA GLU A 21 28.19 9.62 31.79
C GLU A 21 27.22 8.47 32.01
N GLY A 22 26.46 8.07 30.99
CA GLY A 22 25.60 6.90 31.08
C GLY A 22 26.38 5.60 31.31
N LEU A 23 27.60 5.47 30.79
CA LEU A 23 28.47 4.32 31.10
C LEU A 23 28.88 4.30 32.58
N ARG A 24 29.12 5.46 33.20
CA ARG A 24 29.42 5.58 34.63
C ARG A 24 28.20 5.21 35.47
N LEU A 25 27.02 5.70 35.08
CA LEU A 25 25.76 5.36 35.76
C LEU A 25 25.44 3.86 35.69
N ILE A 26 25.71 3.19 34.56
CA ILE A 26 25.52 1.74 34.44
C ILE A 26 26.48 0.94 35.33
N GLN A 27 27.71 1.43 35.51
CA GLN A 27 28.68 0.82 36.42
C GLN A 27 28.27 1.03 37.88
N GLU A 28 27.84 2.24 38.22
CA GLU A 28 27.36 2.61 39.57
C GLU A 28 26.06 1.86 39.93
N ALA A 29 25.20 1.61 38.94
CA ALA A 29 23.97 0.81 39.07
C ALA A 29 24.20 -0.71 39.17
N ASN A 30 25.46 -1.17 39.16
CA ASN A 30 25.85 -2.59 39.22
C ASN A 30 25.14 -3.46 38.16
N ALA A 31 25.11 -2.98 36.92
CA ALA A 31 24.46 -3.70 35.82
C ALA A 31 25.13 -5.05 35.52
N PRO A 32 24.39 -6.05 35.02
CA PRO A 32 24.93 -7.35 34.64
C PRO A 32 26.13 -7.24 33.67
N SER A 33 27.08 -8.15 33.82
CA SER A 33 28.34 -8.18 33.06
C SER A 33 28.14 -8.19 31.53
N PHE A 34 27.06 -8.80 31.04
CA PHE A 34 26.72 -8.81 29.62
C PHE A 34 26.22 -7.44 29.11
N VAL A 35 25.45 -6.71 29.92
CA VAL A 35 24.94 -5.36 29.59
C VAL A 35 26.12 -4.39 29.52
N LEU A 36 27.02 -4.45 30.51
CA LEU A 36 28.26 -3.68 30.53
C LEU A 36 29.13 -3.97 29.30
N ARG A 37 29.27 -5.24 28.92
CA ARG A 37 30.06 -5.64 27.74
C ARG A 37 29.44 -5.13 26.43
N LEU A 38 28.13 -5.25 26.30
CA LEU A 38 27.38 -4.76 25.14
C LEU A 38 27.53 -3.25 24.97
N ILE A 39 27.37 -2.50 26.05
CA ILE A 39 27.42 -1.04 25.98
C ILE A 39 28.85 -0.53 25.79
N ARG A 40 29.85 -1.21 26.38
CA ARG A 40 31.28 -0.89 26.18
C ARG A 40 31.77 -1.16 24.76
N SER A 41 31.22 -2.15 24.05
CA SER A 41 31.69 -2.48 22.70
C SER A 41 31.38 -1.39 21.67
N ASN A 42 30.24 -0.71 21.82
CA ASN A 42 29.91 0.48 21.02
C ASN A 42 28.96 1.42 21.79
N PRO A 43 29.49 2.38 22.57
CA PRO A 43 28.67 3.25 23.42
C PRO A 43 27.71 4.15 22.64
N LEU A 44 28.09 4.58 21.43
CA LEU A 44 27.27 5.45 20.58
C LEU A 44 26.10 4.68 19.97
N ALA A 45 26.34 3.50 19.40
CA ALA A 45 25.29 2.66 18.82
C ALA A 45 24.34 2.12 19.89
N ASN A 46 24.85 1.82 21.09
CA ASN A 46 24.08 1.24 22.19
C ASN A 46 23.53 2.29 23.17
N ARG A 47 23.54 3.58 22.79
CA ARG A 47 23.02 4.69 23.62
C ARG A 47 21.55 4.48 24.00
N GLN A 48 20.71 3.99 23.08
CA GLN A 48 19.30 3.74 23.39
C GLN A 48 19.13 2.61 24.41
N VAL A 49 19.89 1.52 24.25
CA VAL A 49 19.88 0.38 25.18
C VAL A 49 20.30 0.83 26.58
N MET A 50 21.29 1.71 26.66
CA MET A 50 21.76 2.34 27.90
C MET A 50 20.65 3.16 28.58
N ILE A 51 19.97 4.03 27.83
CA ILE A 51 18.84 4.86 28.31
C ILE A 51 17.69 3.98 28.80
N THR A 52 17.22 3.04 27.97
CA THR A 52 16.11 2.15 28.30
C THR A 52 16.41 1.30 29.54
N TYR A 53 17.64 0.81 29.67
CA TYR A 53 18.05 0.03 30.83
C TYR A 53 18.02 0.86 32.13
N LEU A 54 18.62 2.05 32.13
CA LEU A 54 18.65 2.94 33.31
C LEU A 54 17.26 3.45 33.70
N CYS A 55 16.40 3.75 32.72
CA CYS A 55 15.03 4.20 32.98
C CYS A 55 14.16 3.07 33.53
N ARG A 56 14.28 1.86 32.98
CA ARG A 56 13.60 0.67 33.50
C ARG A 56 14.08 0.32 34.90
N LEU A 57 15.38 0.48 35.18
CA LEU A 57 15.93 0.28 36.51
C LEU A 57 15.31 1.28 37.50
N CYS A 58 15.26 2.56 37.14
CA CYS A 58 14.78 3.63 38.03
C CYS A 58 13.25 3.82 38.07
N GLY A 59 12.48 3.02 37.32
CA GLY A 59 11.01 3.16 37.21
C GLY A 59 10.56 4.49 36.58
N ILE A 60 11.37 5.06 35.69
CA ILE A 60 11.04 6.29 34.97
C ILE A 60 10.28 5.91 33.68
N GLU A 61 9.05 6.39 33.53
CA GLU A 61 8.28 6.23 32.28
C GLU A 61 8.90 7.10 31.19
N THR A 62 9.70 6.48 30.32
CA THR A 62 10.20 7.14 29.12
C THR A 62 9.10 7.13 28.07
N ASN A 63 8.44 8.26 27.87
CA ASN A 63 7.73 8.51 26.61
C ASN A 63 8.80 8.47 25.50
N ASP A 64 8.74 7.45 24.65
CA ASP A 64 9.71 7.14 23.58
C ASP A 64 9.92 8.27 22.55
N GLU A 65 9.26 9.42 22.71
CA GLU A 65 9.25 10.54 21.77
C GLU A 65 10.22 11.69 22.10
N VAL A 66 10.79 11.78 23.31
CA VAL A 66 11.39 13.06 23.80
C VAL A 66 12.93 13.14 23.73
N TYR A 67 13.69 12.04 23.59
CA TYR A 67 15.17 12.07 23.61
C TYR A 67 15.89 11.91 22.26
N THR A 68 15.25 12.36 21.18
CA THR A 68 15.82 12.44 19.82
C THR A 68 16.50 13.80 19.53
N ARG A 69 17.32 14.30 20.45
CA ARG A 69 18.29 15.39 20.15
C ARG A 69 19.73 14.87 20.18
N SER A 70 20.10 14.17 19.13
CA SER A 70 21.46 14.04 18.63
C SER A 70 21.36 13.94 17.09
N PRO A 71 22.30 14.50 16.32
CA PRO A 71 22.15 14.75 14.89
C PRO A 71 22.41 13.48 14.07
N ALA A 72 21.74 12.38 14.41
CA ALA A 72 21.38 11.43 13.39
C ALA A 72 20.12 12.02 12.76
N ILE A 73 20.22 12.49 11.52
CA ILE A 73 19.06 12.82 10.70
C ILE A 73 18.31 11.50 10.47
N ILE A 74 17.59 11.01 11.49
CA ILE A 74 16.53 10.05 11.30
C ILE A 74 15.44 10.92 10.68
N ILE A 75 15.36 10.87 9.36
CA ILE A 75 14.21 11.37 8.63
C ILE A 75 13.05 10.46 9.06
N THR A 76 12.47 10.70 10.24
CA THR A 76 11.08 10.36 10.50
C THR A 76 10.27 11.37 9.69
N ARG A 77 10.31 11.23 8.36
CA ARG A 77 9.25 11.73 7.52
C ARG A 77 8.03 11.02 8.05
N LYS A 78 7.28 11.71 8.91
CA LYS A 78 5.89 11.39 9.21
C LYS A 78 5.28 11.26 7.82
N SER A 79 5.12 10.03 7.34
CA SER A 79 4.65 9.80 5.98
C SER A 79 3.34 10.54 5.92
N GLU A 80 3.28 11.58 5.07
CA GLU A 80 2.07 12.35 4.89
C GLU A 80 0.94 11.34 4.66
N SER A 81 -0.22 11.57 5.27
CA SER A 81 -1.35 10.69 5.01
C SER A 81 -1.56 10.64 3.49
N PHE A 82 -2.04 9.53 2.94
CA PHE A 82 -2.25 9.43 1.49
C PHE A 82 -3.08 10.62 0.94
N ARG A 83 -4.03 11.11 1.72
CA ARG A 83 -4.81 12.31 1.43
C ARG A 83 -4.06 13.64 1.64
N GLY A 84 -3.01 13.66 2.45
CA GLY A 84 -2.05 14.76 2.53
C GLY A 84 -1.10 14.80 1.33
N GLU A 85 -0.68 13.64 0.84
CA GLU A 85 0.17 13.55 -0.36
C GLU A 85 -0.59 13.89 -1.65
N PHE A 86 -1.89 13.58 -1.68
CA PHE A 86 -2.82 13.93 -2.77
C PHE A 86 -4.00 14.77 -2.26
N PRO A 87 -3.80 16.08 -1.97
CA PRO A 87 -4.83 16.96 -1.40
C PRO A 87 -6.11 17.08 -2.23
N PHE A 88 -5.99 17.00 -3.56
CA PHE A 88 -7.10 17.10 -4.50
C PHE A 88 -8.18 16.03 -4.27
N LEU A 89 -7.84 14.90 -3.64
CA LEU A 89 -8.81 13.85 -3.29
C LEU A 89 -9.78 14.26 -2.16
N ASN A 90 -9.57 15.41 -1.52
CA ASN A 90 -10.50 15.98 -0.53
C ASN A 90 -11.27 17.18 -1.09
N GLU A 91 -10.99 17.60 -2.33
CA GLU A 91 -11.68 18.73 -2.95
C GLU A 91 -13.02 18.28 -3.51
N PRO A 92 -14.08 19.12 -3.40
CA PRO A 92 -15.41 18.77 -3.90
C PRO A 92 -15.48 18.66 -5.44
N ASN A 93 -14.48 19.20 -6.15
CA ASN A 93 -14.38 19.17 -7.61
C ASN A 93 -13.52 18.01 -8.13
N CYS A 94 -13.16 17.04 -7.27
CA CYS A 94 -12.36 15.89 -7.68
C CYS A 94 -13.13 15.03 -8.71
N PRO A 95 -12.52 14.68 -9.85
CA PRO A 95 -13.09 13.69 -10.77
C PRO A 95 -13.40 12.37 -10.06
N ALA A 96 -14.62 11.84 -10.27
CA ALA A 96 -15.07 10.58 -9.66
C ALA A 96 -14.17 9.39 -10.03
N GLU A 97 -13.52 9.47 -11.19
CA GLU A 97 -12.54 8.48 -11.65
C GLU A 97 -11.33 8.40 -10.71
N LEU A 98 -10.83 9.53 -10.21
CA LEU A 98 -9.68 9.58 -9.29
C LEU A 98 -10.03 9.09 -7.89
N GLU A 99 -11.23 9.38 -7.39
CA GLU A 99 -11.72 8.84 -6.12
C GLU A 99 -11.86 7.32 -6.17
N THR A 100 -12.38 6.80 -7.29
CA THR A 100 -12.49 5.37 -7.53
C THR A 100 -11.10 4.72 -7.60
N LEU A 101 -10.14 5.38 -8.27
CA LEU A 101 -8.75 4.94 -8.31
C LEU A 101 -8.10 4.90 -6.94
N ALA A 102 -8.27 5.94 -6.13
CA ALA A 102 -7.78 5.96 -4.75
C ALA A 102 -8.34 4.78 -3.93
N SER A 103 -9.65 4.51 -4.05
CA SER A 103 -10.29 3.38 -3.38
C SER A 103 -9.74 2.02 -3.87
N ARG A 104 -9.58 1.85 -5.19
CA ARG A 104 -8.97 0.64 -5.76
C ARG A 104 -7.52 0.48 -5.33
N LYS A 105 -6.75 1.57 -5.21
CA LYS A 105 -5.37 1.54 -4.74
C LYS A 105 -5.27 0.91 -3.35
N PHE A 106 -6.13 1.31 -2.40
CA PHE A 106 -6.14 0.71 -1.07
C PHE A 106 -6.50 -0.77 -1.13
N ALA A 107 -7.51 -1.14 -1.91
CA ALA A 107 -7.89 -2.55 -2.08
C ALA A 107 -6.73 -3.40 -2.63
N LYS A 108 -6.01 -2.90 -3.65
CA LYS A 108 -4.85 -3.57 -4.25
C LYS A 108 -3.65 -3.64 -3.31
N TYR A 109 -3.40 -2.59 -2.53
CA TYR A 109 -2.36 -2.61 -1.50
C TYR A 109 -2.66 -3.65 -0.40
N HIS A 110 -3.89 -3.67 0.12
CA HIS A 110 -4.29 -4.67 1.11
C HIS A 110 -4.26 -6.09 0.53
N GLY A 111 -4.64 -6.26 -0.75
CA GLY A 111 -4.48 -7.50 -1.50
C GLY A 111 -3.03 -7.95 -1.56
N TYR A 112 -2.12 -7.06 -1.96
CA TYR A 112 -0.68 -7.29 -1.98
C TYR A 112 -0.14 -7.72 -0.61
N VAL A 113 -0.46 -6.98 0.46
CA VAL A 113 0.01 -7.31 1.83
C VAL A 113 -0.51 -8.68 2.28
N ARG A 114 -1.77 -9.00 1.97
CA ARG A 114 -2.35 -10.31 2.29
C ARG A 114 -1.68 -11.44 1.51
N LEU A 115 -1.55 -11.29 0.19
CA LEU A 115 -0.91 -12.27 -0.68
C LEU A 115 0.56 -12.47 -0.33
N HIS A 116 1.26 -11.42 0.09
CA HIS A 116 2.65 -11.52 0.55
C HIS A 116 2.77 -12.32 1.87
N LYS A 117 1.76 -12.28 2.74
CA LYS A 117 1.71 -13.18 3.90
C LYS A 117 1.46 -14.62 3.44
N GLN A 118 0.45 -14.82 2.59
CA GLN A 118 0.11 -16.14 2.06
C GLN A 118 1.28 -16.81 1.33
N LEU A 119 2.04 -16.05 0.53
CA LEU A 119 3.19 -16.55 -0.20
C LEU A 119 4.28 -17.13 0.72
N ARG A 120 4.41 -16.62 1.96
CA ARG A 120 5.36 -17.15 2.94
C ARG A 120 4.90 -18.47 3.55
N ASP A 121 3.59 -18.70 3.59
CA ASP A 121 2.98 -19.88 4.18
C ASP A 121 2.69 -20.98 3.14
N CYS A 122 2.85 -20.70 1.84
CA CYS A 122 2.60 -21.65 0.75
C CYS A 122 3.61 -22.81 0.74
N THR A 123 3.12 -24.04 0.81
CA THR A 123 3.95 -25.26 0.76
C THR A 123 4.01 -25.89 -0.64
N SER A 124 3.03 -25.59 -1.51
CA SER A 124 2.91 -26.18 -2.86
C SER A 124 3.44 -25.25 -3.95
N LEU A 125 4.15 -25.81 -4.94
CA LEU A 125 4.71 -25.05 -6.06
C LEU A 125 3.62 -24.36 -6.91
N LYS A 126 2.50 -25.06 -7.16
CA LYS A 126 1.41 -24.52 -7.99
C LYS A 126 0.72 -23.35 -7.29
N GLU A 127 0.43 -23.52 -6.00
CA GLU A 127 -0.16 -22.47 -5.16
C GLU A 127 0.76 -21.26 -5.05
N CYS A 128 2.06 -21.49 -4.82
CA CYS A 128 3.07 -20.44 -4.77
C CYS A 128 3.14 -19.66 -6.09
N ALA A 129 3.09 -20.35 -7.24
CA ALA A 129 3.07 -19.71 -8.56
C ALA A 129 1.81 -18.85 -8.78
N ASP A 130 0.64 -19.35 -8.39
CA ASP A 130 -0.63 -18.63 -8.56
C ASP A 130 -0.73 -17.43 -7.60
N VAL A 131 -0.31 -17.58 -6.34
CA VAL A 131 -0.24 -16.47 -5.36
C VAL A 131 0.80 -15.43 -5.81
N SER A 132 1.95 -15.86 -6.31
CA SER A 132 2.98 -14.95 -6.84
C SER A 132 2.47 -14.13 -8.02
N ARG A 133 1.75 -14.76 -8.96
CA ARG A 133 1.14 -14.06 -10.10
C ARG A 133 0.17 -12.99 -9.61
N GLN A 134 -0.77 -13.36 -8.73
CA GLN A 134 -1.72 -12.41 -8.17
C GLN A 134 -1.04 -11.29 -7.39
N LEU A 135 0.03 -11.58 -6.65
CA LEU A 135 0.80 -10.59 -5.90
C LEU A 135 1.43 -9.56 -6.84
N ILE A 136 2.05 -10.03 -7.93
CA ILE A 136 2.63 -9.19 -8.97
C ILE A 136 1.55 -8.34 -9.61
N ASP A 137 0.41 -8.91 -9.99
CA ASP A 137 -0.71 -8.18 -10.60
C ASP A 137 -1.21 -7.07 -9.66
N ASN A 138 -1.41 -7.37 -8.37
CA ASN A 138 -1.82 -6.37 -7.38
C ASN A 138 -0.78 -5.26 -7.21
N TYR A 139 0.51 -5.59 -7.26
CA TYR A 139 1.59 -4.62 -7.16
C TYR A 139 1.67 -3.72 -8.39
N LEU A 140 1.62 -4.30 -9.60
CA LEU A 140 1.67 -3.56 -10.86
C LEU A 140 0.48 -2.62 -10.98
N GLU A 141 -0.74 -3.11 -10.74
CA GLU A 141 -1.93 -2.26 -10.74
C GLU A 141 -1.81 -1.14 -9.70
N ASN A 142 -1.32 -1.42 -8.48
CA ASN A 142 -1.13 -0.37 -7.47
C ASN A 142 -0.18 0.73 -7.93
N ARG A 143 0.87 0.34 -8.66
CA ARG A 143 1.89 1.25 -9.20
C ARG A 143 1.35 2.06 -10.38
N GLU A 144 0.59 1.45 -11.29
CA GLU A 144 -0.07 2.18 -12.37
C GLU A 144 -1.02 3.25 -11.82
N ILE A 145 -1.79 2.92 -10.78
CA ILE A 145 -2.67 3.89 -10.12
C ILE A 145 -1.85 5.01 -9.46
N TRP A 146 -0.71 4.70 -8.86
CA TRP A 146 0.20 5.70 -8.31
C TRP A 146 0.70 6.67 -9.38
N GLU A 147 1.11 6.15 -10.53
CA GLU A 147 1.60 6.95 -11.65
C GLU A 147 0.51 7.89 -12.19
N GLU A 148 -0.73 7.42 -12.31
CA GLU A 148 -1.89 8.25 -12.68
C GLU A 148 -2.13 9.39 -11.68
N LEU A 149 -2.15 9.08 -10.38
CA LEU A 149 -2.38 10.08 -9.33
C LEU A 149 -1.26 11.12 -9.27
N ASN A 150 -0.01 10.68 -9.44
CA ASN A 150 1.14 11.57 -9.47
C ASN A 150 1.17 12.44 -10.73
N TYR A 151 0.73 11.90 -11.87
CA TYR A 151 0.58 12.69 -13.09
C TYR A 151 -0.49 13.78 -12.93
N TYR A 152 -1.66 13.42 -12.38
CA TYR A 152 -2.72 14.39 -12.10
C TYR A 152 -2.27 15.47 -11.10
N LYS A 153 -1.48 15.11 -10.09
CA LYS A 153 -0.91 16.07 -9.14
C LYS A 153 -0.09 17.19 -9.80
N VAL A 154 0.60 16.89 -10.90
CA VAL A 154 1.49 17.83 -11.60
C VAL A 154 0.76 18.58 -12.74
N HIS A 155 -0.06 17.86 -13.51
CA HIS A 155 -0.65 18.38 -14.74
C HIS A 155 -2.13 18.74 -14.62
N HIS A 156 -2.81 18.30 -13.56
CA HIS A 156 -4.26 18.40 -13.37
C HIS A 156 -5.09 17.82 -14.53
N THR A 157 -4.50 16.87 -15.27
CA THR A 157 -5.12 16.13 -16.37
C THR A 157 -4.96 14.64 -16.15
N LEU A 158 -5.91 13.84 -16.65
CA LEU A 158 -5.87 12.38 -16.55
C LEU A 158 -4.92 11.82 -17.61
N LEU A 159 -4.01 10.93 -17.21
CA LEU A 159 -3.11 10.24 -18.15
C LEU A 159 -3.86 9.15 -18.93
N GLY A 160 -4.81 8.46 -18.28
CA GLY A 160 -5.78 7.60 -18.95
C GLY A 160 -5.23 6.23 -19.38
N LYS A 161 -4.07 5.82 -18.87
CA LYS A 161 -3.47 4.50 -19.17
C LYS A 161 -4.20 3.37 -18.45
N HIS A 162 -4.62 3.61 -17.20
CA HIS A 162 -5.23 2.57 -16.39
C HIS A 162 -6.56 2.06 -17.00
N PRO A 163 -6.81 0.74 -17.07
CA PRO A 163 -7.99 0.16 -17.74
C PRO A 163 -9.34 0.71 -17.27
N ILE A 164 -9.42 1.17 -16.02
CA ILE A 164 -10.64 1.76 -15.45
C ILE A 164 -11.18 2.94 -16.27
N PHE A 165 -10.30 3.74 -16.88
CA PHE A 165 -10.72 4.91 -17.65
C PHE A 165 -11.44 4.49 -18.93
N LYS A 166 -11.07 3.34 -19.51
CA LYS A 166 -11.80 2.74 -20.63
C LYS A 166 -13.20 2.30 -20.19
N GLU A 167 -13.34 1.73 -19.00
CA GLU A 167 -14.64 1.36 -18.43
C GLU A 167 -15.52 2.59 -18.20
N PHE A 168 -14.96 3.66 -17.62
CA PHE A 168 -15.67 4.92 -17.40
C PHE A 168 -16.10 5.59 -18.71
N THR A 169 -15.19 5.65 -19.68
CA THR A 169 -15.47 6.22 -21.01
C THR A 169 -16.59 5.44 -21.69
N ARG A 170 -16.51 4.10 -21.69
CA ARG A 170 -17.56 3.23 -22.26
C ARG A 170 -18.90 3.41 -21.56
N ARG A 171 -18.93 3.51 -20.22
CA ARG A 171 -20.17 3.80 -19.48
C ARG A 171 -20.76 5.15 -19.85
N LYS A 172 -19.93 6.18 -19.95
CA LYS A 172 -20.35 7.52 -20.37
C LYS A 172 -20.90 7.53 -21.79
N GLU A 173 -20.26 6.81 -22.71
CA GLU A 173 -20.76 6.59 -24.07
C GLU A 173 -22.13 5.92 -24.05
N LEU A 174 -22.29 4.81 -23.32
CA LEU A 174 -23.57 4.11 -23.22
C LEU A 174 -24.69 4.99 -22.63
N LEU A 175 -24.38 5.77 -21.60
CA LEU A 175 -25.34 6.71 -21.00
C LEU A 175 -25.74 7.86 -21.94
N SER A 176 -24.89 8.19 -22.91
CA SER A 176 -25.19 9.23 -23.91
C SER A 176 -26.08 8.74 -25.07
N LEU A 177 -26.20 7.42 -25.24
CA LEU A 177 -26.98 6.83 -26.32
C LEU A 177 -28.49 6.88 -26.02
N SER A 178 -29.29 7.10 -27.06
CA SER A 178 -30.75 6.96 -26.97
C SER A 178 -31.17 5.50 -26.81
N VAL A 179 -32.38 5.26 -26.31
CA VAL A 179 -32.96 3.91 -26.12
C VAL A 179 -32.93 3.10 -27.43
N LYS A 180 -33.22 3.72 -28.57
CA LYS A 180 -33.17 3.06 -29.88
C LYS A 180 -31.74 2.62 -30.24
N GLU A 181 -30.76 3.45 -29.97
CA GLU A 181 -29.34 3.15 -30.21
C GLU A 181 -28.83 2.07 -29.26
N LEU A 182 -29.24 2.10 -27.99
CA LEU A 182 -28.96 1.05 -27.00
C LEU A 182 -29.53 -0.30 -27.43
N MET A 183 -30.77 -0.35 -27.93
CA MET A 183 -31.37 -1.57 -28.49
C MET A 183 -30.58 -2.11 -29.69
N HIS A 184 -30.12 -1.23 -30.58
CA HIS A 184 -29.30 -1.64 -31.72
C HIS A 184 -27.91 -2.13 -31.28
N ARG A 185 -27.32 -1.48 -30.27
CA ARG A 185 -26.05 -1.87 -29.65
C ARG A 185 -26.16 -3.24 -28.99
N LYS A 186 -27.23 -3.49 -28.23
CA LYS A 186 -27.56 -4.79 -27.62
C LYS A 186 -27.55 -5.90 -28.67
N SER A 187 -28.32 -5.74 -29.75
CA SER A 187 -28.38 -6.74 -30.82
C SER A 187 -27.02 -7.01 -31.47
N LYS A 188 -26.20 -5.96 -31.68
CA LYS A 188 -24.82 -6.13 -32.18
C LYS A 188 -23.95 -6.93 -31.22
N ILE A 189 -24.03 -6.64 -29.92
CA ILE A 189 -23.25 -7.34 -28.89
C ILE A 189 -23.67 -8.82 -28.81
N GLU A 190 -24.97 -9.10 -28.81
CA GLU A 190 -25.50 -10.48 -28.80
C GLU A 190 -25.00 -11.30 -30.00
N ASN A 191 -25.02 -10.72 -31.19
CA ASN A 191 -24.48 -11.36 -32.40
C ASN A 191 -22.97 -11.62 -32.30
N ASN A 192 -22.21 -10.70 -31.72
CA ASN A 192 -20.78 -10.88 -31.50
C ASN A 192 -20.49 -11.98 -30.47
N ILE A 193 -21.25 -12.03 -29.37
CA ILE A 193 -21.19 -13.09 -28.36
C ILE A 193 -21.45 -14.45 -29.02
N TRP A 194 -22.51 -14.55 -29.82
CA TRP A 194 -22.83 -15.77 -30.55
C TRP A 194 -21.69 -16.20 -31.48
N ARG A 195 -21.11 -15.27 -32.24
CA ARG A 195 -19.97 -15.56 -33.14
C ARG A 195 -18.77 -16.10 -32.36
N VAL A 196 -18.39 -15.44 -31.27
CA VAL A 196 -17.25 -15.87 -30.44
C VAL A 196 -17.52 -17.22 -29.79
N LYS A 197 -18.72 -17.46 -29.25
CA LYS A 197 -19.12 -18.77 -28.70
C LYS A 197 -19.04 -19.89 -29.75
N ASN A 198 -19.44 -19.60 -30.98
CA ASN A 198 -19.34 -20.56 -32.08
C ASN A 198 -17.87 -20.83 -32.48
N GLU A 199 -17.01 -19.80 -32.51
CA GLU A 199 -15.57 -19.97 -32.75
C GLU A 199 -14.90 -20.84 -31.68
N ILE A 200 -15.25 -20.63 -30.40
CA ILE A 200 -14.76 -21.46 -29.28
C ILE A 200 -15.25 -22.90 -29.46
N LYS A 201 -16.52 -23.10 -29.81
CA LYS A 201 -17.11 -24.44 -30.02
C LYS A 201 -16.41 -25.23 -31.15
N LYS A 202 -15.96 -24.54 -32.20
CA LYS A 202 -15.26 -25.17 -33.34
C LYS A 202 -13.87 -25.69 -32.98
N ASN A 203 -13.21 -25.11 -31.96
CA ASN A 203 -11.90 -25.55 -31.46
C ASN A 203 -10.77 -25.63 -32.52
N ASP A 204 -10.87 -24.85 -33.61
CA ASP A 204 -9.91 -24.93 -34.73
C ASP A 204 -8.53 -24.33 -34.39
N LYS A 205 -8.40 -23.55 -33.29
CA LYS A 205 -7.18 -22.79 -32.92
C LYS A 205 -7.05 -22.60 -31.40
N PRO A 206 -6.56 -23.59 -30.65
CA PRO A 206 -6.57 -23.57 -29.18
C PRO A 206 -5.69 -22.46 -28.56
N HIS A 207 -4.64 -22.03 -29.26
CA HIS A 207 -3.78 -20.92 -28.80
C HIS A 207 -4.50 -19.56 -28.76
N LEU A 208 -5.64 -19.40 -29.46
CA LEU A 208 -6.44 -18.18 -29.44
C LEU A 208 -7.55 -18.18 -28.38
N ASP A 209 -7.76 -19.30 -27.69
CA ASP A 209 -8.92 -19.46 -26.82
C ASP A 209 -8.88 -18.54 -25.60
N ALA A 210 -7.69 -18.26 -25.07
CA ALA A 210 -7.51 -17.25 -24.02
C ALA A 210 -8.02 -15.87 -24.46
N LEU A 211 -7.64 -15.44 -25.66
CA LEU A 211 -8.03 -14.15 -26.23
C LEU A 211 -9.50 -14.12 -26.70
N ARG A 212 -10.07 -15.28 -27.07
CA ARG A 212 -11.53 -15.42 -27.30
C ARG A 212 -12.32 -15.31 -26.01
N GLY A 213 -11.83 -15.93 -24.93
CA GLY A 213 -12.43 -15.85 -23.60
C GLY A 213 -12.47 -14.42 -23.06
N GLU A 214 -11.35 -13.68 -23.17
CA GLU A 214 -11.29 -12.27 -22.77
C GLU A 214 -12.27 -11.40 -23.56
N ARG A 215 -12.36 -11.59 -24.88
CA ARG A 215 -13.34 -10.89 -25.74
C ARG A 215 -14.77 -11.24 -25.34
N LEU A 216 -15.05 -12.51 -25.06
CA LEU A 216 -16.38 -12.94 -24.64
C LEU A 216 -16.80 -12.25 -23.33
N LEU A 217 -15.91 -12.25 -22.33
CA LEU A 217 -16.14 -11.57 -21.05
C LEU A 217 -16.38 -10.06 -21.25
N SER A 218 -15.62 -9.41 -22.12
CA SER A 218 -15.80 -7.99 -22.46
C SER A 218 -17.15 -7.68 -23.12
N TYR A 219 -17.67 -8.59 -23.95
CA TYR A 219 -19.00 -8.43 -24.55
C TYR A 219 -20.13 -8.75 -23.56
N GLU A 220 -19.98 -9.78 -22.73
CA GLU A 220 -20.98 -10.15 -21.72
C GLU A 220 -21.13 -9.06 -20.65
N THR A 221 -20.02 -8.45 -20.22
CA THR A 221 -20.05 -7.29 -19.31
C THR A 221 -20.71 -6.06 -19.93
N GLU A 222 -20.46 -5.78 -21.21
CA GLU A 222 -21.15 -4.70 -21.94
C GLU A 222 -22.65 -4.96 -22.07
N LEU A 223 -23.02 -6.19 -22.41
CA LEU A 223 -24.42 -6.58 -22.55
C LEU A 223 -25.17 -6.43 -21.23
N ALA A 224 -24.55 -6.81 -20.11
CA ALA A 224 -25.13 -6.65 -18.78
C ALA A 224 -25.39 -5.17 -18.46
N GLU A 225 -24.45 -4.28 -18.79
CA GLU A 225 -24.62 -2.84 -18.58
C GLU A 225 -25.71 -2.26 -19.49
N VAL A 226 -25.72 -2.62 -20.78
CA VAL A 226 -26.75 -2.17 -21.72
C VAL A 226 -28.14 -2.63 -21.27
N ASN A 227 -28.28 -3.88 -20.81
CA ASN A 227 -29.54 -4.37 -20.25
C ASN A 227 -29.95 -3.59 -19.01
N ARG A 228 -29.01 -3.28 -18.11
CA ARG A 228 -29.28 -2.44 -16.92
C ARG A 228 -29.79 -1.04 -17.30
N LEU A 229 -29.31 -0.46 -18.39
CA LEU A 229 -29.77 0.84 -18.90
C LEU A 229 -31.14 0.77 -19.58
N LEU A 230 -31.50 -0.38 -20.14
CA LEU A 230 -32.77 -0.57 -20.86
C LEU A 230 -33.94 -0.97 -19.94
N GLY A 231 -33.67 -1.45 -18.72
CA GLY A 231 -34.67 -1.89 -17.75
C GLY A 231 -34.73 -3.40 -17.59
#